data_AF-A0A257SIX1-F1
#
_entry.id   AF-A0A257SIX1-F1
#
_cell.length_a   1.000
_cell.length_b   1.000
_cell.length_c   1.000
_cell.angle_alpha   90.00
_cell.angle_beta   90.00
_cell.angle_gamma   90.00
#
_symmetry.space_group_name_H-M   'P 1'
#
loop_
_entity.id
_entity.type
_entity.pdbx_description
1 polymer ?
#
loop_
_entity_poly.entity_id
_entity_poly.type
_entity_poly.pdbx_seq_one_letter_code
_entity_poly.pdbx_strand_id
1 'polypeptide(L)'
;APSHDIPAPDHLHPGANFPWEKRIYKVMSVTTVRYGAAEGELPFTTWDRREATHAMLDANDGHFATIDYRESPPTLYLGEWTSFDALQLDGLREVAGWPRPV
;
A
#
# COMPACT_ATOMS: atom_id res chain seq x y z
N ALA A 1 9.26 2.56 13.64
CA ALA A 1 9.92 1.99 12.44
C ALA A 1 11.23 2.73 12.21
N PRO A 2 12.27 2.13 11.60
CA PRO A 2 13.44 2.89 11.19
C PRO A 2 13.00 4.08 10.32
N SER A 3 13.60 5.25 10.52
CA SER A 3 13.31 6.43 9.71
C SER A 3 13.88 6.22 8.32
N HIS A 4 13.05 5.79 7.39
CA HIS A 4 13.40 5.79 5.98
C HIS A 4 13.41 7.25 5.49
N ASP A 5 14.39 7.59 4.66
CA ASP A 5 14.40 8.88 3.96
C ASP A 5 13.32 8.79 2.87
N ILE A 6 12.16 9.38 3.15
CA ILE A 6 11.00 9.37 2.25
C ILE A 6 11.05 10.66 1.42
N PRO A 7 11.10 10.57 0.08
CA PRO A 7 11.16 11.75 -0.77
C PRO A 7 9.88 12.59 -0.64
N ALA A 8 9.99 13.90 -0.89
CA ALA A 8 8.83 14.75 -1.06
C ALA A 8 8.00 14.32 -2.30
N PRO A 9 6.67 14.54 -2.30
CA PRO A 9 5.81 14.18 -3.44
C PRO A 9 6.31 14.70 -4.79
N ASP A 10 6.78 15.95 -4.84
CA ASP A 10 7.22 16.60 -6.08
C ASP A 10 8.52 16.01 -6.66
N HIS A 11 9.24 15.21 -5.88
CA HIS A 11 10.43 14.49 -6.35
C HIS A 11 10.10 13.09 -6.89
N LEU A 12 8.86 12.61 -6.72
CA LEU A 12 8.44 11.32 -7.24
C LEU A 12 7.96 11.45 -8.69
N HIS A 13 8.46 10.56 -9.52
CA HIS A 13 8.01 10.39 -10.90
C HIS A 13 8.20 8.93 -11.31
N PRO A 14 7.34 8.38 -12.19
CA PRO A 14 7.50 7.03 -12.71
C PRO A 14 8.92 6.78 -13.25
N GLY A 15 9.52 5.66 -12.87
CA GLY A 15 10.90 5.29 -13.21
C GLY A 15 11.97 5.75 -12.21
N ALA A 16 11.66 6.66 -11.28
CA ALA A 16 12.57 7.02 -10.19
C ALA A 16 12.83 5.81 -9.27
N ASN A 17 14.03 5.73 -8.69
CA ASN A 17 14.46 4.59 -7.89
C ASN A 17 14.86 5.03 -6.48
N PHE A 18 14.43 4.27 -5.47
CA PHE A 18 14.73 4.55 -4.07
C PHE A 18 15.26 3.30 -3.35
N PRO A 19 16.37 3.42 -2.60
CA PRO A 19 16.92 2.31 -1.84
C PRO A 19 16.27 2.19 -0.45
N TRP A 20 15.62 1.07 -0.17
CA TRP A 20 15.14 0.73 1.18
C TRP A 20 15.38 -0.75 1.47
N GLU A 21 15.74 -1.09 2.70
CA GLU A 21 15.99 -2.47 3.14
C GLU A 21 16.85 -3.32 2.19
N LYS A 22 17.94 -2.74 1.66
CA LYS A 22 18.87 -3.38 0.71
C LYS A 22 18.24 -3.76 -0.65
N ARG A 23 17.08 -3.19 -0.99
CA ARG A 23 16.40 -3.33 -2.27
C ARG A 23 16.25 -1.98 -2.95
N ILE A 24 16.12 -2.01 -4.27
CA ILE A 24 15.81 -0.83 -5.08
C ILE A 24 14.35 -0.91 -5.50
N TYR A 25 13.56 0.07 -5.09
CA TYR A 25 12.16 0.20 -5.47
C TYR A 25 12.01 1.24 -6.56
N LYS A 26 11.42 0.85 -7.69
CA LYS A 26 11.14 1.74 -8.82
C LYS A 26 9.71 2.26 -8.71
N VAL A 27 9.53 3.57 -8.82
CA VAL A 27 8.20 4.19 -8.87
C VAL A 27 7.47 3.72 -10.12
N MET A 28 6.30 3.12 -9.91
CA MET A 28 5.41 2.65 -10.97
C MET A 28 4.33 3.68 -11.28
N SER A 29 3.77 4.29 -10.24
CA SER A 29 2.75 5.34 -10.37
C SER A 29 2.79 6.31 -9.19
N VAL A 30 2.34 7.53 -9.46
CA VAL A 30 2.05 8.55 -8.45
C VAL A 30 0.61 8.99 -8.71
N THR A 31 -0.24 8.95 -7.70
CA THR A 31 -1.68 9.20 -7.87
C THR A 31 -2.24 9.98 -6.70
N THR A 32 -2.92 11.08 -7.01
CA THR A 32 -3.77 11.78 -6.03
C THR A 32 -5.13 11.11 -6.01
N VAL A 33 -5.46 10.48 -4.88
CA VAL A 33 -6.76 9.86 -4.64
C VAL A 33 -7.62 10.79 -3.80
N ARG A 34 -8.93 10.75 -4.06
CA ARG A 34 -9.91 11.49 -3.27
C ARG A 34 -10.87 10.52 -2.64
N TYR A 35 -11.12 10.69 -1.35
CA TYR A 35 -12.13 9.92 -0.64
C TYR A 35 -13.52 10.16 -1.26
N GLY A 36 -14.14 9.10 -1.78
CA GLY A 36 -15.43 9.18 -2.48
C GLY A 36 -16.63 9.08 -1.55
N ALA A 37 -16.67 8.03 -0.71
CA ALA A 37 -17.79 7.73 0.19
C ALA A 37 -17.35 6.79 1.33
N ALA A 38 -18.14 6.76 2.40
CA ALA A 38 -18.02 5.82 3.52
C ALA A 38 -19.26 4.93 3.58
N GLU A 39 -19.10 3.65 3.94
CA GLU A 39 -20.20 2.72 4.23
C GLU A 39 -20.21 2.38 5.73
N GLY A 40 -21.38 2.37 6.37
CA GLY A 40 -21.55 2.10 7.80
C GLY A 40 -22.97 2.41 8.31
N GLU A 41 -23.21 2.21 9.60
CA GLU A 41 -24.48 2.54 10.28
C GLU A 41 -24.41 3.90 10.99
N LEU A 42 -25.40 4.78 10.76
CA LEU A 42 -25.42 6.13 11.32
C LEU A 42 -25.52 6.12 12.87
N PRO A 43 -24.94 7.14 13.55
CA PRO A 43 -24.20 8.27 12.98
C PRO A 43 -22.69 8.00 12.97
N PHE A 44 -22.10 7.87 11.77
CA PHE A 44 -20.67 8.11 11.58
C PHE A 44 -20.50 9.49 10.93
N THR A 45 -19.61 10.30 11.48
CA THR A 45 -19.09 11.47 10.77
C THR A 45 -18.18 10.97 9.66
N THR A 46 -18.52 11.23 8.40
CA THR A 46 -17.54 11.04 7.32
C THR A 46 -16.36 11.95 7.64
N TRP A 47 -15.25 11.35 8.07
CA TRP A 47 -14.00 12.06 8.26
C TRP A 47 -13.62 12.76 6.96
N ASP A 48 -12.83 13.82 7.08
CA ASP A 48 -12.55 14.75 6.00
C ASP A 48 -12.36 14.08 4.63
N ARG A 49 -12.92 14.73 3.61
CA ARG A 49 -12.81 14.31 2.22
C ARG A 49 -11.42 14.64 1.66
N ARG A 50 -10.37 14.35 2.43
CA ARG A 50 -8.99 14.71 2.08
C ARG A 50 -8.59 14.04 0.77
N GLU A 51 -7.96 14.84 -0.06
CA GLU A 51 -7.14 14.34 -1.16
C GLU A 51 -5.80 13.89 -0.60
N ALA A 52 -5.30 12.79 -1.14
CA ALA A 52 -4.10 12.14 -0.66
C ALA A 52 -3.26 11.71 -1.85
N THR A 53 -1.96 12.05 -1.83
CA THR A 53 -1.04 11.51 -2.83
C THR A 53 -0.51 10.17 -2.34
N HIS A 54 -0.51 9.19 -3.22
CA HIS A 54 0.10 7.89 -3.02
C HIS A 54 1.10 7.61 -4.12
N ALA A 55 2.17 6.89 -3.78
CA ALA A 55 3.13 6.40 -4.75
C ALA A 55 3.25 4.89 -4.61
N MET A 56 3.11 4.18 -5.72
CA MET A 56 3.29 2.73 -5.77
C MET A 56 4.65 2.43 -6.40
N LEU A 57 5.40 1.55 -5.74
CA LEU A 57 6.73 1.16 -6.18
C LEU A 57 6.87 -0.36 -6.21
N ASP A 58 7.72 -0.85 -7.10
CA ASP A 58 7.97 -2.27 -7.32
C ASP A 58 9.48 -2.53 -7.32
N ALA A 59 9.94 -3.56 -6.63
CA ALA A 59 11.35 -3.96 -6.56
C ALA A 59 11.74 -5.00 -7.62
N ASN A 60 10.79 -5.46 -8.43
CA ASN A 60 10.94 -6.46 -9.48
C ASN A 60 11.50 -7.81 -9.00
N ASP A 61 11.27 -8.13 -7.72
CA ASP A 61 11.71 -9.36 -7.05
C ASP A 61 10.63 -9.96 -6.15
N GLY A 62 9.37 -9.58 -6.36
CA GLY A 62 8.23 -9.96 -5.52
C GLY A 62 7.94 -9.00 -4.36
N HIS A 63 8.77 -7.98 -4.14
CA HIS A 63 8.51 -6.93 -3.15
C HIS A 63 7.94 -5.68 -3.80
N PHE A 64 7.10 -4.98 -3.06
CA PHE A 64 6.50 -3.72 -3.46
C PHE A 64 6.48 -2.74 -2.29
N ALA A 65 6.24 -1.47 -2.58
CA ALA A 65 6.11 -0.44 -1.57
C ALA A 65 5.00 0.55 -1.92
N THR A 66 4.40 1.11 -0.88
CA THR A 66 3.46 2.21 -0.99
C THR A 66 3.93 3.35 -0.10
N ILE A 67 4.07 4.55 -0.66
CA ILE A 67 4.21 5.77 0.14
C ILE A 67 2.83 6.42 0.24
N ASP A 68 2.45 6.77 1.46
CA ASP A 68 1.20 7.45 1.80
C ASP A 68 1.51 8.84 2.39
N TYR A 69 1.08 9.88 1.69
CA TYR A 69 1.32 11.28 2.08
C TYR A 69 0.14 11.92 2.84
N ARG A 70 -0.78 11.12 3.40
CA ARG A 70 -1.90 11.65 4.21
C ARG A 70 -1.48 12.21 5.55
N GLU A 71 -0.41 11.67 6.10
CA GLU A 71 0.14 12.03 7.40
C GLU A 71 1.42 12.86 7.24
N SER A 72 1.77 13.60 8.29
CA SER A 72 3.04 14.31 8.40
C SER A 72 3.74 13.85 9.67
N PRO A 73 4.85 13.10 9.57
CA PRO A 73 5.56 12.70 8.35
C PRO A 73 4.79 11.64 7.51
N PRO A 74 5.11 11.49 6.20
CA PRO A 74 4.51 10.46 5.36
C PRO A 74 4.90 9.05 5.82
N THR A 75 4.09 8.06 5.45
CA THR A 75 4.30 6.66 5.84
C THR A 75 4.74 5.81 4.65
N LEU A 76 5.80 5.01 4.83
CA LEU A 76 6.25 4.00 3.88
C LEU A 76 5.79 2.61 4.35
N TYR A 77 5.04 1.92 3.50
CA TYR A 77 4.66 0.53 3.67
C TYR A 77 5.50 -0.33 2.72
N LEU A 78 6.21 -1.32 3.26
CA LEU A 78 6.93 -2.33 2.48
C LEU A 78 6.13 -3.63 2.53
N GLY A 79 5.92 -4.25 1.37
CA GLY A 79 5.16 -5.48 1.22
C GLY A 79 5.85 -6.47 0.30
N GLU A 80 5.35 -7.69 0.32
CA GLU A 80 5.78 -8.78 -0.55
C GLU A 80 4.57 -9.56 -1.05
N TRP A 81 4.66 -10.08 -2.26
CA TRP A 81 3.71 -11.05 -2.77
C TRP A 81 3.92 -12.37 -2.04
N THR A 82 2.84 -12.90 -1.45
CA THR A 82 2.86 -14.18 -0.73
C THR A 82 1.76 -15.10 -1.25
N SER A 83 1.97 -16.40 -1.14
CA SER A 83 0.94 -17.39 -1.52
C SER A 83 -0.07 -17.54 -0.39
N PHE A 84 -1.24 -18.08 -0.73
CA PHE A 84 -2.25 -18.41 0.28
C PHE A 84 -1.70 -19.38 1.34
N ASP A 85 -0.98 -20.42 0.91
CA ASP A 85 -0.36 -21.40 1.79
C ASP A 85 0.71 -20.78 2.70
N ALA A 86 1.46 -19.79 2.21
CA ALA A 86 2.49 -19.10 3.00
C ALA A 86 1.91 -18.24 4.13
N LEU A 87 0.63 -17.88 4.09
CA LEU A 87 -0.06 -17.23 5.20
C LEU A 87 -0.28 -18.17 6.40
N GLN A 88 -0.13 -19.49 6.20
CA GLN A 88 -0.26 -20.51 7.25
C GLN A 88 -1.57 -20.41 8.06
N LEU A 89 -2.66 -20.05 7.38
CA LEU A 89 -3.97 -19.88 8.02
C LEU A 89 -4.55 -21.25 8.40
N ASP A 90 -5.04 -21.36 9.62
CA ASP A 90 -5.76 -22.51 10.14
C ASP A 90 -7.23 -22.17 10.45
N GLY A 91 -8.06 -23.18 10.72
CA GLY A 91 -9.46 -22.98 11.11
C GLY A 91 -10.36 -22.33 10.04
N LEU A 92 -9.93 -22.32 8.77
CA LEU A 92 -10.68 -21.69 7.70
C LEU A 92 -11.98 -22.43 7.40
N ARG A 93 -13.06 -21.67 7.24
CA ARG A 93 -14.35 -22.20 6.81
C ARG A 93 -14.32 -22.46 5.31
N GLU A 94 -14.81 -23.62 4.91
CA GLU A 94 -15.04 -23.94 3.51
C GLU A 94 -16.37 -23.34 3.06
N VAL A 95 -16.35 -22.61 1.95
CA VAL A 95 -17.54 -21.97 1.38
C VAL A 95 -17.91 -22.73 0.11
N ALA A 96 -19.12 -23.30 0.08
CA ALA A 96 -19.59 -24.08 -1.07
C ALA A 96 -19.56 -23.23 -2.35
N GLY A 97 -18.93 -23.78 -3.40
CA GLY A 97 -18.73 -23.08 -4.69
C GLY A 97 -17.49 -22.19 -4.75
N TRP A 98 -16.73 -22.07 -3.66
CA TRP A 98 -15.49 -21.27 -3.58
C TRP A 98 -14.33 -22.17 -3.17
N PRO A 99 -13.62 -22.79 -4.13
CA PRO A 99 -12.46 -23.62 -3.81
C PRO A 99 -11.35 -22.77 -3.18
N ARG A 100 -10.48 -23.41 -2.40
CA ARG A 100 -9.31 -22.70 -1.84
C ARG A 100 -8.45 -22.13 -2.99
N PRO A 101 -7.94 -20.89 -2.84
CA PRO A 101 -6.97 -20.35 -3.76
C PRO A 101 -5.75 -21.28 -3.86
N VAL A 102 -5.28 -21.52 -5.08
CA VAL A 102 -4.01 -22.20 -5.37
C VAL A 102 -2.87 -21.19 -5.44
#